data_AF-A0A820YCH9-F1
#
_entry.id   AF-A0A820YCH9-F1
#
_cell.length_a   1.000
_cell.length_b   1.000
_cell.length_c   1.000
_cell.angle_alpha   90.00
_cell.angle_beta   90.00
_cell.angle_gamma   90.00
#
_symmetry.space_group_name_H-M   'P 1'
#
loop_
_entity.id
_entity.type
_entity.pdbx_description
1 polymer ?
#
loop_
_entity_poly.entity_id
_entity_poly.type
_entity_poly.pdbx_seq_one_letter_code
_entity_poly.pdbx_strand_id
1 'polypeptide(L)'
;MVYIKLKYFTLRGPIPGLSPHFIFGNLIQSGLLLGKRSASDVCISFKERFGDTYQYWLGFMRFIAVHDIDDVQYVLTHRNIYDQGQVSLITLVITNIYSFLLLGFKFKRHGALTMPLFRRSKIISNINTVVDGTDKLLDRWRARPHDQVNTDVVEQCQNLLLEIFGLIAFDYNLETVDSKYSSNNNELTKALLDMMSTFKMALYAPSFVSIIYMKLNTRFQRARATVERHFNKMIEQELAESPDSRAQRKKTSLIASLVNSLQPDEKAEAKKKEEDKR
;
A
#
# COMPACT_ATOMS: atom_id res chain seq x y z
N MET A 1 -8.99 4.62 10.98
CA MET A 1 -7.79 5.44 10.64
C MET A 1 -6.83 5.44 11.84
N VAL A 2 -5.56 5.76 11.59
CA VAL A 2 -4.31 5.35 12.29
C VAL A 2 -4.04 6.08 13.63
N TYR A 3 -3.41 5.31 14.52
CA TYR A 3 -2.85 5.48 15.87
C TYR A 3 -2.40 6.85 16.38
N ILE A 4 -2.65 7.02 17.68
CA ILE A 4 -2.22 8.13 18.54
C ILE A 4 -1.23 7.60 19.59
N LYS A 5 -0.04 8.19 19.66
CA LYS A 5 0.92 7.94 20.75
C LYS A 5 0.37 8.54 22.05
N LEU A 6 0.36 7.72 23.09
CA LEU A 6 -0.46 7.88 24.31
C LEU A 6 -0.10 9.03 25.26
N LYS A 7 0.83 9.92 24.92
CA LYS A 7 1.35 10.82 25.96
C LYS A 7 0.35 11.91 26.40
N TYR A 8 -0.75 12.12 25.67
CA TYR A 8 -1.61 13.29 25.88
C TYR A 8 -3.13 13.08 25.78
N PHE A 9 -3.64 11.85 25.59
CA PHE A 9 -5.08 11.67 25.38
C PHE A 9 -5.76 10.94 26.55
N THR A 10 -6.26 11.71 27.51
CA THR A 10 -7.52 11.41 28.22
C THR A 10 -8.05 12.70 28.87
N LEU A 11 -8.75 13.54 28.09
CA LEU A 11 -9.59 14.61 28.66
C LEU A 11 -10.84 14.03 29.38
N ARG A 12 -11.17 12.74 29.15
CA ARG A 12 -12.43 12.08 29.52
C ARG A 12 -12.28 10.75 30.30
N GLY A 13 -11.27 10.61 31.16
CA GLY A 13 -11.07 9.37 31.95
C GLY A 13 -10.53 8.19 31.12
N PRO A 14 -10.50 6.96 31.67
CA PRO A 14 -9.89 5.79 31.00
C PRO A 14 -10.63 5.40 29.71
N ILE A 15 -9.90 5.21 28.61
CA ILE A 15 -10.45 4.82 27.31
C ILE A 15 -11.05 3.40 27.40
N PRO A 16 -12.34 3.20 27.08
CA PRO A 16 -13.00 1.89 27.22
C PRO A 16 -12.47 0.88 26.19
N GLY A 17 -12.46 -0.40 26.53
CA GLY A 17 -12.09 -1.49 25.61
C GLY A 17 -11.89 -2.81 26.33
N LEU A 18 -11.67 -3.89 25.56
CA LEU A 18 -11.41 -5.22 26.11
C LEU A 18 -10.01 -5.36 26.69
N SER A 19 -9.89 -6.10 27.79
CA SER A 19 -8.60 -6.53 28.32
C SER A 19 -7.86 -7.42 27.31
N PRO A 20 -6.62 -7.07 26.90
CA PRO A 20 -5.89 -7.81 25.89
C PRO A 20 -5.36 -9.15 26.40
N HIS A 21 -5.35 -10.16 25.53
CA HIS A 21 -4.51 -11.34 25.71
C HIS A 21 -3.04 -10.96 25.54
N PHE A 22 -2.16 -11.55 26.35
CA PHE A 22 -0.73 -11.19 26.41
C PHE A 22 -0.04 -11.18 25.03
N ILE A 23 -0.23 -12.22 24.22
CA ILE A 23 0.44 -12.36 22.90
C ILE A 23 -0.38 -11.79 21.75
N PHE A 24 -1.70 -11.95 21.80
CA PHE A 24 -2.58 -11.77 20.65
C PHE A 24 -3.44 -10.50 20.76
N GLY A 25 -3.31 -9.74 21.85
CA GLY A 25 -4.18 -8.60 22.11
C GLY A 25 -5.64 -9.06 22.13
N ASN A 26 -6.49 -8.39 21.36
CA ASN A 26 -7.90 -8.73 21.24
C ASN A 26 -8.21 -9.59 20.00
N LEU A 27 -7.22 -10.06 19.24
CA LEU A 27 -7.42 -10.80 17.97
C LEU A 27 -8.22 -12.11 18.10
N ILE A 28 -8.03 -12.85 19.20
CA ILE A 28 -8.77 -14.09 19.46
C ILE A 28 -10.20 -13.75 19.87
N GLN A 29 -10.36 -12.81 20.82
CA GLN A 29 -11.65 -12.37 21.35
C GLN A 29 -12.54 -11.74 20.27
N SER A 30 -11.94 -11.03 19.31
CA SER A 30 -12.65 -10.42 18.19
C SER A 30 -12.97 -11.40 17.06
N GLY A 31 -12.37 -12.60 17.08
CA GLY A 31 -12.54 -13.59 16.03
C GLY A 31 -11.76 -13.34 14.74
N LEU A 32 -10.92 -12.29 14.68
CA LEU A 32 -10.10 -11.97 13.51
C LEU A 32 -9.08 -13.05 13.20
N LEU A 33 -8.40 -13.58 14.22
CA LEU A 33 -7.40 -14.62 14.02
C LEU A 33 -8.00 -15.93 13.49
N LEU A 34 -9.27 -16.19 13.81
CA LEU A 34 -10.00 -17.39 13.41
C LEU A 34 -10.71 -17.22 12.05
N GLY A 35 -10.61 -16.06 11.41
CA GLY A 35 -11.33 -15.76 10.17
C GLY A 35 -12.86 -15.75 10.32
N LYS A 36 -13.38 -15.67 11.55
CA LYS A 36 -14.83 -15.71 11.82
C LYS A 36 -15.53 -14.38 11.54
N ARG A 37 -14.78 -13.28 11.51
CA ARG A 37 -15.27 -11.92 11.33
C ARG A 37 -14.29 -11.12 10.48
N SER A 38 -14.80 -10.15 9.72
CA SER A 38 -13.94 -9.17 9.05
C SER A 38 -13.47 -8.09 10.03
N ALA A 39 -12.41 -7.36 9.69
CA ALA A 39 -11.96 -6.20 10.47
C ALA A 39 -13.04 -5.12 10.60
N SER A 40 -13.90 -4.98 9.58
CA SER A 40 -15.03 -4.04 9.58
C SER A 40 -16.07 -4.44 10.64
N ASP A 41 -16.46 -5.71 10.67
CA ASP A 41 -17.47 -6.21 11.63
C ASP A 41 -16.99 -6.06 13.08
N VAL A 42 -15.68 -6.25 13.30
CA VAL A 42 -15.06 -6.03 14.60
C VAL A 42 -15.10 -4.55 14.98
N CYS A 43 -14.76 -3.65 14.07
CA CYS A 43 -14.86 -2.21 14.33
C CYS A 43 -16.30 -1.77 14.64
N ILE A 44 -17.29 -2.26 13.89
CA ILE A 44 -18.71 -1.96 14.12
C ILE A 44 -19.14 -2.47 15.49
N SER A 45 -18.90 -3.75 15.80
CA SER A 45 -19.29 -4.32 17.09
C SER A 45 -18.60 -3.69 18.30
N PHE A 46 -17.36 -3.22 18.14
CA PHE A 46 -16.67 -2.48 19.21
C PHE A 46 -17.22 -1.07 19.36
N LYS A 47 -17.56 -0.39 18.26
CA LYS A 47 -18.22 0.91 18.29
C LYS A 47 -19.57 0.83 19.02
N GLU A 48 -20.40 -0.16 18.66
CA GLU A 48 -21.69 -0.39 19.31
C GLU A 48 -21.54 -0.68 20.81
N ARG A 49 -20.47 -1.38 21.21
CA ARG A 49 -20.26 -1.79 22.61
C ARG A 49 -19.61 -0.73 23.49
N PHE A 50 -18.64 0.02 22.95
CA PHE A 50 -17.77 0.92 23.74
C PHE A 50 -17.94 2.40 23.38
N GLY A 51 -18.78 2.71 22.39
CA GLY A 51 -19.01 4.07 21.89
C GLY A 51 -18.03 4.49 20.80
N ASP A 52 -17.99 5.79 20.50
CA ASP A 52 -17.22 6.33 19.38
C ASP A 52 -15.69 6.32 19.59
N THR A 53 -15.24 6.21 20.83
CA THR A 53 -13.80 6.16 21.16
C THR A 53 -13.50 4.97 22.06
N TYR A 54 -12.70 4.03 21.56
CA TYR A 54 -12.32 2.82 22.30
C TYR A 54 -10.89 2.39 22.00
N GLN A 55 -10.32 1.59 22.91
CA GLN A 55 -9.02 0.96 22.72
C GLN A 55 -9.15 -0.46 22.19
N TYR A 56 -8.23 -0.84 21.31
CA TYR A 56 -8.13 -2.16 20.72
C TYR A 56 -6.67 -2.59 20.64
N TRP A 57 -6.36 -3.85 20.92
CA TRP A 57 -5.01 -4.39 20.85
C TRP A 57 -4.86 -5.37 19.70
N LEU A 58 -3.91 -5.13 18.79
CA LEU A 58 -3.47 -6.06 17.75
C LEU A 58 -2.12 -6.65 18.18
N GLY A 59 -2.15 -7.85 18.78
CA GLY A 59 -0.97 -8.36 19.47
C GLY A 59 -0.53 -7.41 20.59
N PHE A 60 0.73 -6.97 20.54
CA PHE A 60 1.31 -6.02 21.50
C PHE A 60 1.05 -4.55 21.15
N MET A 61 0.44 -4.27 19.99
CA MET A 61 0.18 -2.90 19.55
C MET A 61 -1.19 -2.43 20.05
N ARG A 62 -1.20 -1.37 20.85
CA ARG A 62 -2.44 -0.69 21.28
C ARG A 62 -2.86 0.35 20.24
N PHE A 63 -4.13 0.32 19.89
CA PHE A 63 -4.80 1.26 19.01
C PHE A 63 -5.87 1.99 19.81
N ILE A 64 -6.09 3.24 19.47
CA ILE A 64 -7.28 3.99 19.87
C ILE A 64 -8.07 4.19 18.58
N ALA A 65 -9.26 3.61 18.52
CA ALA A 65 -10.21 3.85 17.45
C ALA A 65 -11.05 5.07 17.83
N VAL A 66 -11.23 5.97 16.86
CA VAL A 66 -12.01 7.20 16.98
C VAL A 66 -12.96 7.23 15.80
N HIS A 67 -14.26 7.34 16.09
CA HIS A 67 -15.35 7.35 15.10
C HIS A 67 -16.13 8.66 15.07
N ASP A 68 -15.99 9.50 16.10
CA ASP A 68 -16.56 10.84 16.13
C ASP A 68 -15.89 11.75 15.10
N ILE A 69 -16.68 12.50 14.33
CA ILE A 69 -16.18 13.28 13.20
C ILE A 69 -15.29 14.45 13.65
N ASP A 70 -15.61 15.08 14.77
CA ASP A 70 -14.87 16.21 15.31
C ASP A 70 -13.52 15.73 15.87
N ASP A 71 -13.52 14.61 16.59
CA ASP A 71 -12.29 13.98 17.08
C ASP A 71 -11.40 13.51 15.90
N VAL A 72 -11.99 12.90 14.86
CA VAL A 72 -11.24 12.50 13.64
C VAL A 72 -10.65 13.73 12.96
N GLN A 73 -11.44 14.79 12.76
CA GLN A 73 -10.94 16.04 12.19
C GLN A 73 -9.81 16.63 13.03
N TYR A 74 -9.95 16.63 14.36
CA TYR A 74 -8.93 17.12 15.28
C TYR A 74 -7.62 16.34 15.13
N VAL A 75 -7.68 15.00 15.08
CA VAL A 75 -6.51 14.13 14.86
C VAL A 75 -5.84 14.42 13.50
N LEU A 76 -6.64 14.63 12.46
CA LEU A 76 -6.14 14.86 11.10
C LEU A 76 -5.60 16.27 10.86
N THR A 77 -6.04 17.26 11.63
CA THR A 77 -5.56 18.65 11.57
C THR A 77 -4.33 18.85 12.45
N HIS A 78 -4.22 18.16 13.58
CA HIS A 78 -3.12 18.30 14.54
C HIS A 78 -2.06 17.18 14.43
N ARG A 79 -1.75 16.76 13.20
CA ARG A 79 -0.79 15.65 12.94
C ARG A 79 0.62 15.87 13.49
N ASN A 80 0.99 17.10 13.83
CA ASN A 80 2.26 17.42 14.48
C ASN A 80 2.29 16.99 15.96
N ILE A 81 1.12 16.87 16.61
CA ILE A 81 0.98 16.38 17.99
C ILE A 81 0.87 14.86 18.00
N TYR A 82 0.26 14.29 16.96
CA TYR A 82 0.12 12.85 16.77
C TYR A 82 1.27 12.29 15.93
N ASP A 83 2.29 11.76 16.60
CA ASP A 83 3.23 10.84 15.95
C ASP A 83 2.40 9.72 15.31
N GLN A 84 2.44 9.55 13.98
CA GLN A 84 1.91 8.32 13.41
C GLN A 84 2.76 7.20 14.00
N GLY A 85 2.13 6.33 14.79
CA GLY A 85 2.85 5.36 15.61
C GLY A 85 3.82 4.54 14.78
N GLN A 86 4.96 4.17 15.38
CA GLN A 86 5.84 3.14 14.85
C GLN A 86 5.10 1.80 14.92
N VAL A 87 4.16 1.56 14.02
CA VAL A 87 3.65 0.20 13.74
C VAL A 87 4.89 -0.63 13.52
N SER A 88 5.10 -1.65 14.34
CA SER A 88 6.42 -2.26 14.58
C SER A 88 7.18 -2.39 13.27
N LEU A 89 8.20 -1.54 13.09
CA LEU A 89 9.01 -1.42 11.88
C LEU A 89 9.43 -2.81 11.35
N ILE A 90 9.65 -3.75 12.28
CA ILE A 90 10.10 -5.11 12.06
C ILE A 90 9.22 -5.90 11.08
N THR A 91 7.89 -5.91 11.24
CA THR A 91 7.01 -6.68 10.35
C THR A 91 7.00 -6.13 8.93
N LEU A 92 7.16 -4.81 8.77
CA LEU A 92 7.09 -4.13 7.48
C LEU A 92 8.44 -4.08 6.76
N VAL A 93 9.54 -4.00 7.51
CA VAL A 93 10.92 -4.11 7.01
C VAL A 93 11.10 -5.37 6.17
N ILE A 94 10.45 -6.47 6.54
CA ILE A 94 10.59 -7.76 5.84
C ILE A 94 9.79 -7.80 4.54
N THR A 95 8.72 -7.00 4.44
CA THR A 95 7.87 -6.96 3.25
C THR A 95 8.33 -5.97 2.19
N ASN A 96 9.31 -5.12 2.49
CA ASN A 96 9.69 -3.97 1.65
C ASN A 96 8.52 -3.02 1.32
N ILE A 97 7.38 -3.13 2.01
CA ILE A 97 6.21 -2.24 1.88
C ILE A 97 6.44 -1.03 2.79
N TYR A 98 7.54 -0.31 2.56
CA TYR A 98 7.97 0.80 3.41
C TYR A 98 7.10 2.05 3.25
N SER A 99 6.52 2.26 2.06
CA SER A 99 5.93 3.55 1.66
C SER A 99 4.74 3.98 2.53
N PHE A 100 3.94 3.03 3.04
CA PHE A 100 2.74 3.35 3.83
C PHE A 100 3.04 3.89 5.24
N LEU A 101 4.27 3.74 5.73
CA LEU A 101 4.64 4.08 7.11
C LEU A 101 5.93 4.90 7.18
N LEU A 102 6.29 5.54 6.07
CA LEU A 102 7.32 6.55 6.11
C LEU A 102 6.84 7.68 7.04
N LEU A 103 7.73 8.16 7.89
CA LEU A 103 7.47 9.27 8.81
C LEU A 103 8.46 10.40 8.57
N GLY A 104 8.07 11.60 9.00
CA GLY A 104 8.91 12.78 9.01
C GLY A 104 9.51 13.09 7.63
N PHE A 105 10.83 13.26 7.59
CA PHE A 105 11.55 13.64 6.36
C PHE A 105 11.42 12.58 5.24
N LYS A 106 11.40 11.29 5.58
CA LYS A 106 11.28 10.21 4.58
C LYS A 106 9.92 10.25 3.89
N PHE A 107 8.86 10.49 4.65
CA PHE A 107 7.51 10.67 4.11
C PHE A 107 7.44 11.89 3.20
N LYS A 108 7.90 13.05 3.69
CA LYS A 108 7.92 14.29 2.90
C LYS A 108 8.66 14.09 1.58
N ARG A 109 9.79 13.39 1.62
CA ARG A 109 10.60 13.07 0.44
C ARG A 109 9.87 12.16 -0.54
N HIS A 110 9.31 11.03 -0.09
CA HIS A 110 8.56 10.14 -0.99
C HIS A 110 7.29 10.81 -1.52
N GLY A 111 6.62 11.62 -0.71
CA GLY A 111 5.51 12.46 -1.13
C GLY A 111 5.92 13.45 -2.21
N ALA A 112 7.07 14.12 -2.07
CA ALA A 112 7.59 15.01 -3.10
C ALA A 112 7.86 14.31 -4.45
N LEU A 113 8.26 13.03 -4.41
CA LEU A 113 8.46 12.22 -5.61
C LEU A 113 7.16 11.72 -6.24
N THR A 114 6.18 11.33 -5.42
CA THR A 114 4.95 10.65 -5.88
C THR A 114 3.79 11.61 -6.15
N MET A 115 3.61 12.65 -5.33
CA MET A 115 2.50 13.62 -5.46
C MET A 115 2.41 14.34 -6.81
N PRO A 116 3.52 14.66 -7.52
CA PRO A 116 3.44 15.26 -8.85
C PRO A 116 2.63 14.44 -9.86
N LEU A 117 2.58 13.11 -9.72
CA LEU A 117 1.82 12.20 -10.60
C LEU A 117 0.31 12.34 -10.42
N PHE A 118 -0.12 12.71 -9.21
CA PHE A 118 -1.53 12.88 -8.88
C PHE A 118 -2.02 14.32 -9.07
N ARG A 119 -1.22 15.18 -9.72
CA ARG A 119 -1.67 16.53 -10.08
C ARG A 119 -2.71 16.45 -11.19
N ARG A 120 -3.73 17.30 -11.11
CA ARG A 120 -4.82 17.37 -12.10
C ARG A 120 -4.32 17.41 -13.55
N SER A 121 -3.28 18.20 -13.85
CA SER A 121 -2.72 18.30 -15.20
C SER A 121 -2.17 16.98 -15.72
N LYS A 122 -1.52 16.18 -14.84
CA LYS A 122 -1.02 14.83 -15.18
C LYS A 122 -2.15 13.82 -15.33
N ILE A 123 -3.18 13.89 -14.49
CA ILE A 123 -4.34 13.01 -14.62
C ILE A 123 -5.05 13.27 -15.96
N ILE A 124 -5.27 14.54 -16.30
CA ILE A 124 -5.93 14.92 -17.57
C ILE A 124 -5.09 14.49 -18.77
N SER A 125 -3.76 14.65 -18.74
CA SER A 125 -2.92 14.24 -19.88
C SER A 125 -2.94 12.74 -20.16
N ASN A 126 -3.32 11.93 -19.17
CA ASN A 126 -3.39 10.47 -19.28
C ASN A 126 -4.83 9.94 -19.42
N ILE A 127 -5.83 10.81 -19.57
CA ILE A 127 -7.23 10.37 -19.70
C ILE A 127 -7.41 9.44 -20.92
N ASN A 128 -6.72 9.73 -22.03
CA ASN A 128 -6.78 8.91 -23.24
C ASN A 128 -6.26 7.50 -22.97
N THR A 129 -5.15 7.36 -22.23
CA THR A 129 -4.62 6.04 -21.84
C THR A 129 -5.62 5.21 -21.02
N VAL A 130 -6.39 5.87 -20.14
CA VAL A 130 -7.46 5.23 -19.36
C VAL A 130 -8.60 4.78 -20.29
N VAL A 131 -9.01 5.63 -21.23
CA VAL A 131 -10.04 5.32 -22.22
C VAL A 131 -9.60 4.17 -23.10
N ASP A 132 -8.40 4.23 -23.68
CA ASP A 132 -7.84 3.19 -24.55
C ASP A 132 -7.76 1.83 -23.83
N GLY A 133 -7.30 1.82 -22.57
CA GLY A 133 -7.27 0.59 -21.76
C GLY A 133 -8.68 0.03 -21.50
N THR A 134 -9.66 0.92 -21.24
CA THR A 134 -11.05 0.54 -21.01
C THR A 134 -11.70 -0.02 -22.28
N ASP A 135 -11.48 0.63 -23.43
CA ASP A 135 -11.99 0.20 -24.72
C ASP A 135 -11.41 -1.16 -25.10
N LYS A 136 -10.11 -1.39 -24.90
CA LYS A 136 -9.49 -2.72 -25.05
C LYS A 136 -10.18 -3.79 -24.21
N LEU A 137 -10.49 -3.49 -22.94
CA LEU A 137 -11.19 -4.43 -22.07
C LEU A 137 -12.62 -4.71 -22.56
N LEU A 138 -13.34 -3.67 -22.97
CA LEU A 138 -14.71 -3.78 -23.48
C LEU A 138 -14.76 -4.58 -24.79
N ASP A 139 -13.83 -4.35 -25.70
CA ASP A 139 -13.72 -5.09 -26.95
C ASP A 139 -13.42 -6.57 -26.68
N ARG A 140 -12.58 -6.86 -25.68
CA ARG A 140 -12.36 -8.24 -25.21
C ARG A 140 -13.63 -8.86 -24.65
N TRP A 141 -14.44 -8.12 -23.90
CA TRP A 141 -15.72 -8.63 -23.40
C TRP A 141 -16.72 -8.89 -24.53
N ARG A 142 -16.77 -8.00 -25.53
CA ARG A 142 -17.65 -8.14 -26.71
C ARG A 142 -17.24 -9.29 -27.63
N ALA A 143 -15.94 -9.58 -27.74
CA ALA A 143 -15.43 -10.67 -28.55
C ALA A 143 -15.64 -12.06 -27.93
N ARG A 144 -16.06 -12.15 -26.66
CA ARG A 144 -16.31 -13.44 -26.00
C ARG A 144 -17.62 -14.05 -26.50
N PRO A 145 -17.67 -15.37 -26.72
CA PRO A 145 -18.91 -16.10 -26.97
C PRO A 145 -19.97 -15.85 -25.88
N HIS A 146 -21.24 -15.73 -26.28
CA HIS A 146 -22.36 -15.44 -25.37
C HIS A 146 -22.62 -16.53 -24.31
N ASP A 147 -22.04 -17.72 -24.46
CA ASP A 147 -22.15 -18.85 -23.53
C ASP A 147 -21.13 -18.80 -22.37
N GLN A 148 -20.14 -17.89 -22.40
CA GLN A 148 -19.11 -17.73 -21.36
C GLN A 148 -19.37 -16.52 -20.44
N VAL A 149 -20.57 -16.45 -19.84
CA VAL A 149 -21.04 -15.28 -19.06
C VAL A 149 -20.34 -15.13 -17.70
N ASN A 150 -19.71 -16.18 -17.16
CA ASN A 150 -19.06 -16.12 -15.84
C ASN A 150 -17.68 -15.45 -15.90
N THR A 151 -17.67 -14.14 -16.12
CA THR A 151 -16.45 -13.32 -16.05
C THR A 151 -16.32 -12.72 -14.65
N ASP A 152 -15.19 -12.97 -13.98
CA ASP A 152 -14.82 -12.24 -12.77
C ASP A 152 -14.46 -10.79 -13.13
N VAL A 153 -15.45 -9.89 -13.02
CA VAL A 153 -15.28 -8.45 -13.32
C VAL A 153 -14.22 -7.83 -12.42
N VAL A 154 -14.07 -8.30 -11.18
CA VAL A 154 -13.10 -7.75 -10.22
C VAL A 154 -11.68 -8.03 -10.70
N GLU A 155 -11.38 -9.28 -11.10
CA GLU A 155 -10.07 -9.64 -11.63
C GLU A 155 -9.74 -8.85 -12.91
N GLN A 156 -10.71 -8.72 -13.82
CA GLN A 156 -10.52 -7.96 -15.06
C GLN A 156 -10.26 -6.48 -14.80
N CYS A 157 -10.99 -5.86 -13.87
CA CYS A 157 -10.75 -4.48 -13.45
C CYS A 157 -9.40 -4.31 -12.75
N GLN A 158 -8.94 -5.29 -11.95
CA GLN A 158 -7.62 -5.26 -11.35
C GLN A 158 -6.50 -5.31 -12.40
N ASN A 159 -6.64 -6.15 -13.42
CA ASN A 159 -5.70 -6.21 -14.55
C ASN A 159 -5.70 -4.89 -15.33
N LEU A 160 -6.87 -4.34 -15.66
CA LEU A 160 -6.98 -3.03 -16.31
C LEU A 160 -6.30 -1.91 -15.49
N LEU A 161 -6.57 -1.85 -14.19
CA LEU A 161 -5.93 -0.88 -13.31
C LEU A 161 -4.41 -1.05 -13.31
N LEU A 162 -3.92 -2.28 -13.25
CA LEU A 162 -2.49 -2.57 -13.29
C LEU A 162 -1.87 -2.09 -14.61
N GLU A 163 -2.51 -2.35 -15.76
CA GLU A 163 -2.08 -1.84 -17.08
C GLU A 163 -1.97 -0.32 -17.10
N ILE A 164 -3.03 0.36 -16.68
CA ILE A 164 -3.11 1.82 -16.65
C ILE A 164 -2.02 2.39 -15.73
N PHE A 165 -1.81 1.79 -14.56
CA PHE A 165 -0.73 2.21 -13.66
C PHE A 165 0.66 1.95 -14.25
N GLY A 166 0.87 0.82 -14.93
CA GLY A 166 2.09 0.50 -15.66
C GLY A 166 2.44 1.59 -16.66
N LEU A 167 1.48 1.94 -17.52
CA LEU A 167 1.65 2.95 -18.55
C LEU A 167 1.82 4.36 -17.98
N ILE A 168 0.95 4.78 -17.07
CA ILE A 168 0.96 6.17 -16.57
C ILE A 168 2.13 6.44 -15.62
N ALA A 169 2.39 5.53 -14.67
CA ALA A 169 3.40 5.77 -13.65
C ALA A 169 4.80 5.34 -14.12
N PHE A 170 4.90 4.23 -14.84
CA PHE A 170 6.18 3.62 -15.18
C PHE A 170 6.52 3.69 -16.66
N ASP A 171 5.61 4.20 -17.51
CA ASP A 171 5.74 4.16 -18.98
C ASP A 171 6.08 2.74 -19.47
N TYR A 172 5.42 1.76 -18.86
CA TYR A 172 5.69 0.35 -19.06
C TYR A 172 4.39 -0.39 -19.37
N ASN A 173 4.32 -0.98 -20.56
CA ASN A 173 3.22 -1.86 -20.94
C ASN A 173 3.37 -3.19 -20.21
N LEU A 174 2.40 -3.53 -19.36
CA LEU A 174 2.41 -4.76 -18.57
C LEU A 174 1.75 -5.93 -19.31
N GLU A 175 1.15 -5.67 -20.47
CA GLU A 175 0.44 -6.61 -21.34
C GLU A 175 -0.62 -7.44 -20.59
N THR A 176 -1.19 -6.86 -19.54
CA THR A 176 -2.13 -7.54 -18.64
C THR A 176 -3.48 -7.77 -19.32
N VAL A 177 -3.88 -6.88 -20.24
CA VAL A 177 -5.17 -6.93 -20.95
C VAL A 177 -5.06 -7.64 -22.31
N ASP A 178 -3.93 -7.49 -23.02
CA ASP A 178 -3.76 -7.84 -24.45
C ASP A 178 -3.41 -9.32 -24.72
N SER A 179 -3.20 -10.14 -23.70
CA SER A 179 -2.86 -11.56 -23.87
C SER A 179 -4.06 -12.36 -24.43
N LYS A 180 -4.16 -12.42 -25.77
CA LYS A 180 -5.18 -13.12 -26.57
C LYS A 180 -5.45 -14.57 -26.16
N TYR A 181 -4.53 -15.19 -25.43
CA TYR A 181 -4.61 -16.59 -24.98
C TYR A 181 -4.48 -16.78 -23.46
N SER A 182 -4.49 -15.70 -22.67
CA SER A 182 -4.42 -15.84 -21.22
C SER A 182 -5.77 -16.26 -20.65
N SER A 183 -6.01 -17.58 -20.69
CA SER A 183 -6.93 -18.25 -19.77
C SER A 183 -6.32 -18.40 -18.37
N ASN A 184 -5.14 -17.83 -18.11
CA ASN A 184 -4.43 -18.02 -16.86
C ASN A 184 -3.69 -16.74 -16.44
N ASN A 185 -4.34 -16.03 -15.51
CA ASN A 185 -3.72 -15.25 -14.43
C ASN A 185 -2.43 -14.52 -14.80
N ASN A 186 -2.53 -13.22 -15.10
CA ASN A 186 -1.36 -12.34 -15.19
C ASN A 186 -0.44 -12.61 -13.99
N GLU A 187 0.81 -13.02 -14.28
CA GLU A 187 1.73 -13.51 -13.26
C GLU A 187 2.00 -12.44 -12.19
N LEU A 188 2.08 -11.18 -12.60
CA LEU A 188 2.28 -10.04 -11.72
C LEU A 188 1.04 -9.79 -10.85
N THR A 189 -0.17 -9.79 -11.41
CA THR A 189 -1.42 -9.64 -10.62
C THR A 189 -1.51 -10.74 -9.56
N LYS A 190 -1.25 -12.00 -9.93
CA LYS A 190 -1.26 -13.12 -9.00
C LYS A 190 -0.20 -12.96 -7.92
N ALA A 191 1.01 -12.55 -8.28
CA ALA A 191 2.07 -12.29 -7.31
C ALA A 191 1.69 -11.17 -6.33
N LEU A 192 1.09 -10.07 -6.79
CA LEU A 192 0.62 -8.98 -5.94
C LEU A 192 -0.49 -9.43 -4.98
N LEU A 193 -1.45 -10.23 -5.45
CA LEU A 193 -2.51 -10.82 -4.62
C LEU A 193 -1.93 -11.78 -3.57
N ASP A 194 -0.97 -12.62 -3.94
CA ASP A 194 -0.28 -13.54 -3.04
C ASP A 194 0.51 -12.81 -1.95
N MET A 195 1.20 -11.73 -2.33
CA MET A 195 1.88 -10.84 -1.39
C MET A 195 0.88 -10.17 -0.45
N MET A 196 -0.23 -9.64 -0.96
CA MET A 196 -1.26 -8.96 -0.16
C MET A 196 -1.94 -9.94 0.82
N SER A 197 -2.24 -11.16 0.39
CA SER A 197 -2.81 -12.19 1.26
C SER A 197 -1.84 -12.58 2.38
N THR A 198 -0.55 -12.75 2.06
CA THR A 198 0.48 -13.05 3.05
C THR A 198 0.68 -11.89 4.02
N PHE A 199 0.65 -10.65 3.51
CA PHE A 199 0.75 -9.42 4.30
C PHE A 199 -0.37 -9.31 5.32
N LYS A 200 -1.63 -9.57 4.92
CA LYS A 200 -2.78 -9.58 5.85
C LYS A 200 -2.57 -10.55 7.01
N MET A 201 -2.07 -11.75 6.74
CA MET A 201 -1.76 -12.72 7.80
C MET A 201 -0.60 -12.25 8.70
N ALA A 202 0.46 -11.73 8.10
CA ALA A 202 1.62 -11.20 8.82
C ALA A 202 1.25 -10.01 9.73
N LEU A 203 0.31 -9.17 9.31
CA LEU A 203 -0.17 -8.02 10.07
C LEU A 203 -0.82 -8.40 11.40
N TYR A 204 -1.46 -9.57 11.47
CA TYR A 204 -2.12 -10.07 12.68
C TYR A 204 -1.20 -10.93 13.57
N ALA A 205 -0.04 -11.35 13.06
CA ALA A 205 0.90 -12.17 13.82
C ALA A 205 1.87 -11.30 14.63
N PRO A 206 2.36 -11.80 15.80
CA PRO A 206 3.51 -11.21 16.45
C PRO A 206 4.70 -11.04 15.49
N SER A 207 5.47 -9.96 15.61
CA SER A 207 6.49 -9.62 14.61
C SER A 207 7.44 -10.78 14.33
N PHE A 208 7.98 -11.46 15.34
CA PHE A 208 8.88 -12.61 15.17
C PHE A 208 8.24 -13.77 14.39
N VAL A 209 6.97 -14.09 14.66
CA VAL A 209 6.20 -15.12 13.93
C VAL A 209 6.03 -14.71 12.48
N SER A 210 5.70 -13.45 12.23
CA SER A 210 5.53 -12.92 10.88
C SER A 210 6.82 -13.01 10.06
N ILE A 211 7.99 -12.78 10.67
CA ILE A 211 9.31 -12.94 10.01
C ILE A 211 9.50 -14.37 9.55
N ILE A 212 9.31 -15.32 10.47
CA ILE A 212 9.52 -16.74 10.21
C ILE A 212 8.54 -17.20 9.14
N TYR A 213 7.26 -16.86 9.27
CA TYR A 213 6.23 -17.19 8.30
C TYR A 213 6.58 -16.66 6.90
N MET A 214 6.93 -15.38 6.76
CA MET A 214 7.26 -14.81 5.44
C MET A 214 8.52 -15.44 4.84
N LYS A 215 9.54 -15.74 5.64
CA LYS A 215 10.77 -16.41 5.15
C LYS A 215 10.51 -17.84 4.68
N LEU A 216 9.69 -18.59 5.41
CA LEU A 216 9.39 -20.00 5.10
C LEU A 216 8.28 -20.17 4.05
N ASN A 217 7.45 -19.15 3.85
CA ASN A 217 6.36 -19.20 2.89
C ASN A 217 6.89 -19.09 1.44
N THR A 218 7.04 -20.25 0.80
CA THR A 218 7.54 -20.36 -0.58
C THR A 218 6.67 -19.63 -1.59
N ARG A 219 5.34 -19.55 -1.37
CA ARG A 219 4.41 -18.79 -2.21
C ARG A 219 4.73 -17.29 -2.15
N PHE A 220 4.97 -16.75 -0.95
CA PHE A 220 5.38 -15.35 -0.78
C PHE A 220 6.74 -15.07 -1.43
N GLN A 221 7.73 -15.95 -1.23
CA GLN A 221 9.05 -15.77 -1.84
C GLN A 221 9.00 -15.79 -3.37
N ARG A 222 8.22 -16.70 -3.96
CA ARG A 222 7.99 -16.72 -5.43
C ARG A 222 7.31 -15.44 -5.90
N ALA A 223 6.24 -15.03 -5.23
CA ALA A 223 5.52 -13.80 -5.57
C ALA A 223 6.45 -12.57 -5.49
N ARG A 224 7.26 -12.47 -4.44
CA ARG A 224 8.27 -11.43 -4.28
C ARG A 224 9.27 -11.43 -5.43
N ALA A 225 9.82 -12.59 -5.80
CA ALA A 225 10.76 -12.71 -6.90
C ALA A 225 10.13 -12.28 -8.24
N THR A 226 8.86 -12.63 -8.48
CA THR A 226 8.11 -12.17 -9.66
C THR A 226 7.96 -10.65 -9.69
N VAL A 227 7.60 -10.02 -8.57
CA VAL A 227 7.48 -8.56 -8.47
C VAL A 227 8.83 -7.85 -8.65
N GLU A 228 9.88 -8.32 -7.96
CA GLU A 228 11.23 -7.77 -8.10
C GLU A 228 11.74 -7.87 -9.54
N ARG A 229 11.47 -8.99 -10.23
CA ARG A 229 11.83 -9.15 -11.64
C ARG A 229 11.14 -8.13 -12.55
N HIS A 230 9.86 -7.82 -12.32
CA HIS A 230 9.15 -6.79 -13.11
C HIS A 230 9.69 -5.39 -12.81
N PHE A 231 9.98 -5.07 -11.54
CA PHE A 231 10.59 -3.79 -11.19
C PHE A 231 11.99 -3.63 -11.78
N ASN A 232 12.82 -4.67 -11.75
CA ASN A 232 14.15 -4.62 -12.36
C ASN A 232 14.06 -4.38 -13.87
N LYS A 233 13.12 -5.03 -14.57
CA LYS A 233 12.88 -4.75 -16.01
C LYS A 233 12.50 -3.29 -16.27
N MET A 234 11.61 -2.72 -15.45
CA MET A 234 11.23 -1.29 -15.58
C MET A 234 12.42 -0.37 -15.32
N ILE A 235 13.25 -0.68 -14.31
CA ILE A 235 14.46 0.09 -13.99
C ILE A 235 15.48 -0.02 -15.12
N GLU A 236 15.73 -1.22 -15.64
CA GLU A 236 16.66 -1.48 -16.74
C GLU A 236 16.23 -0.75 -18.02
N GLN A 237 14.92 -0.80 -18.35
CA GLN A 237 14.37 -0.06 -19.49
C GLN A 237 14.61 1.44 -19.35
N GLU A 238 14.32 2.03 -18.18
CA GLU A 238 14.54 3.46 -17.96
C GLU A 238 16.04 3.80 -17.99
N LEU A 239 16.91 2.96 -17.44
CA LEU A 239 18.36 3.17 -17.44
C LEU A 239 19.00 3.06 -18.83
N ALA A 240 18.41 2.28 -19.73
CA ALA A 240 18.85 2.13 -21.11
C ALA A 240 18.59 3.39 -21.96
N GLU A 241 17.72 4.30 -21.51
CA GLU A 241 17.46 5.56 -22.20
C GLU A 241 18.61 6.57 -22.07
N SER A 242 18.72 7.45 -23.08
CA SER A 242 19.74 8.51 -23.08
C SER A 242 19.60 9.42 -21.85
N PRO A 243 20.71 9.96 -21.29
CA PRO A 243 20.66 10.88 -20.16
C PRO A 243 19.73 12.08 -20.40
N ASP A 244 19.69 12.59 -21.63
CA ASP A 244 18.83 13.72 -22.01
C ASP A 244 17.35 13.36 -22.02
N SER A 245 17.00 12.17 -22.56
CA SER A 245 15.62 11.64 -22.51
C SER A 245 15.17 11.50 -21.06
N ARG A 246 16.01 10.89 -20.21
CA ARG A 246 15.73 10.71 -18.79
C ARG A 246 15.56 12.03 -18.04
N ALA A 247 16.37 13.04 -18.35
CA ALA A 247 16.26 14.35 -17.73
C ALA A 247 14.92 15.04 -18.06
N GLN A 248 14.42 14.87 -19.29
CA GLN A 248 13.11 15.35 -19.69
C GLN A 248 11.99 14.55 -19.00
N ARG A 249 12.10 13.21 -19.00
CA ARG A 249 11.13 12.27 -18.41
C ARG A 249 11.04 12.34 -16.89
N LYS A 250 12.07 12.82 -16.20
CA LYS A 250 12.06 13.03 -14.74
C LYS A 250 10.84 13.83 -14.26
N LYS A 251 10.30 14.73 -15.09
CA LYS A 251 9.14 15.56 -14.74
C LYS A 251 7.79 14.87 -15.05
N THR A 252 7.80 13.74 -15.74
CA THR A 252 6.60 13.09 -16.27
C THR A 252 6.43 11.65 -15.79
N SER A 253 7.50 10.94 -15.48
CA SER A 253 7.50 9.52 -15.12
C SER A 253 7.94 9.29 -13.67
N LEU A 254 7.23 8.39 -12.96
CA LEU A 254 7.59 7.99 -11.60
C LEU A 254 8.91 7.22 -11.60
N ILE A 255 9.07 6.28 -12.54
CA ILE A 255 10.28 5.47 -12.59
C ILE A 255 11.51 6.33 -12.85
N ALA A 256 11.41 7.31 -13.76
CA ALA A 256 12.46 8.29 -14.01
C ALA A 256 12.80 9.09 -12.74
N SER A 257 11.78 9.50 -11.97
CA SER A 257 11.96 10.22 -10.71
C SER A 257 12.65 9.37 -9.64
N LEU A 258 12.24 8.10 -9.52
CA LEU A 258 12.78 7.14 -8.56
C LEU A 258 14.22 6.75 -8.90
N VAL A 259 14.50 6.40 -10.17
CA VAL A 259 15.84 6.03 -10.64
C VAL A 259 16.82 7.18 -10.46
N ASN A 260 16.42 8.41 -10.79
CA ASN A 260 17.26 9.59 -10.54
C ASN A 260 17.49 9.83 -9.04
N SER A 261 16.52 9.48 -8.19
CA SER A 261 16.67 9.61 -6.75
C SER A 261 17.66 8.63 -6.11
N LEU A 262 18.06 7.57 -6.83
CA LEU A 262 19.05 6.58 -6.38
C LEU A 262 20.51 7.02 -6.63
N GLN A 263 20.74 8.19 -7.26
CA GLN A 263 22.08 8.63 -7.65
C GLN A 263 22.91 9.24 -6.50
N PRO A 264 24.26 9.29 -6.60
CA PRO A 264 25.20 9.58 -5.50
C PRO A 264 24.98 10.88 -4.71
N ASP A 265 24.29 11.87 -5.31
CA ASP A 265 23.90 13.12 -4.65
C ASP A 265 23.11 12.88 -3.35
N GLU A 266 22.41 11.74 -3.22
CA GLU A 266 21.73 11.34 -1.99
C GLU A 266 22.64 11.21 -0.77
N LYS A 267 23.83 10.62 -0.95
CA LYS A 267 24.77 10.44 0.17
C LYS A 267 25.34 11.78 0.63
N ALA A 268 25.44 12.74 -0.29
CA ALA A 268 25.85 14.11 0.01
C ALA A 268 24.72 14.89 0.70
N GLU A 269 23.48 14.75 0.24
CA GLU A 269 22.31 15.41 0.81
C GLU A 269 21.93 14.85 2.19
N ALA A 270 22.08 13.54 2.40
CA ALA A 270 21.93 12.91 3.70
C ALA A 270 22.92 13.45 4.75
N LYS A 271 24.14 13.82 4.32
CA LYS A 271 25.19 14.40 5.17
C LYS A 271 25.00 15.87 5.52
N LYS A 272 24.11 16.62 4.84
CA LYS A 272 23.78 18.01 5.25
C LYS A 272 23.14 18.00 6.65
N LYS A 273 23.56 18.93 7.52
CA LYS A 273 23.04 19.04 8.89
C LYS A 273 21.53 19.31 8.84
N GLU A 274 20.78 18.85 9.84
CA GLU A 274 19.31 19.05 9.90
C GLU A 274 18.91 20.54 9.91
N GLU A 275 19.79 21.41 10.39
CA GLU A 275 19.60 22.87 10.37
C GLU A 275 19.57 23.44 8.95
N ASP A 276 20.30 22.80 8.01
CA ASP A 276 20.36 23.21 6.59
C ASP A 276 19.23 22.60 5.75
N LYS A 277 18.36 21.78 6.34
CA LYS A 277 17.27 21.04 5.67
C LYS A 277 15.88 21.63 5.95
N ARG A 278 15.80 22.72 6.73
CA ARG A 278 14.56 23.47 6.98
C ARG A 278 14.36 24.54 5.93
#